data_AF-T0ZY11-F1
#
_entry.id   AF-T0ZY11-F1
#
_cell.length_a   1.000
_cell.length_b   1.000
_cell.length_c   1.000
_cell.angle_alpha   90.00
_cell.angle_beta   90.00
_cell.angle_gamma   90.00
#
_symmetry.space_group_name_H-M   'P 1'
#
loop_
_entity.id
_entity.type
_entity.pdbx_description
1 polymer ?
#
loop_
_entity_poly.entity_id
_entity_poly.type
_entity_poly.pdbx_seq_one_letter_code
_entity_poly.pdbx_strand_id
1 'polypeptide(L)'
;MAAAGCSTWRRHLADPGRPLTLVRETVPEIFLIARPAVDLAGMRGYLETVGGQGWLERRLADAEGPFNPGELLVEFAGRTCYRSWEPGLNPNVTRVRTDPRGYLRNILKSAHGSVLEHASYSFALHNVSRVATHEIVRHRAGAAYSQESLRYVRLVDIGFRVPPALEPLRQQCVELVERLEEFQRSAAEQLQLDAD
;
A
#
# COMPACT_ATOMS: atom_id res chain seq x y z
N MET A 1 -25.90 19.28 7.06
CA MET A 1 -26.35 17.89 6.94
C MET A 1 -26.00 17.19 8.24
N ALA A 2 -27.03 16.88 9.03
CA ALA A 2 -26.91 16.33 10.37
C ALA A 2 -26.36 14.90 10.33
N ALA A 3 -25.44 14.59 11.25
CA ALA A 3 -25.00 13.25 11.54
C ALA A 3 -26.18 12.47 12.16
N ALA A 4 -26.83 11.64 11.35
CA ALA A 4 -27.80 10.67 11.83
C ALA A 4 -27.05 9.55 12.57
N GLY A 5 -27.64 9.12 13.69
CA GLY A 5 -27.07 8.17 14.64
C GLY A 5 -26.57 6.88 14.00
N CYS A 6 -25.32 6.56 14.30
CA CYS A 6 -24.69 5.31 13.89
C CYS A 6 -24.73 4.34 15.07
N SER A 7 -25.81 3.57 15.20
CA SER A 7 -26.02 2.56 16.25
C SER A 7 -25.14 1.30 16.06
N THR A 8 -23.96 1.42 15.44
CA THR A 8 -23.05 0.30 15.12
C THR A 8 -21.82 0.23 16.01
N TRP A 9 -21.76 0.98 17.12
CA TRP A 9 -20.62 1.05 18.04
C TRP A 9 -20.26 -0.27 18.76
N ARG A 10 -21.02 -1.36 18.60
CA ARG A 10 -20.94 -2.55 19.47
C ARG A 10 -20.04 -3.70 19.00
N ARG A 11 -19.30 -3.64 17.89
CA ARG A 11 -18.39 -4.75 17.52
C ARG A 11 -17.12 -4.29 16.82
N HIS A 12 -16.06 -4.04 17.59
CA HIS A 12 -14.70 -4.20 17.11
C HIS A 12 -13.88 -5.02 18.12
N LEU A 13 -13.84 -6.33 17.83
CA LEU A 13 -12.70 -7.24 17.99
C LEU A 13 -11.90 -7.19 19.31
N ALA A 14 -12.59 -7.23 20.46
CA ALA A 14 -11.99 -7.89 21.63
C ALA A 14 -12.28 -9.39 21.51
N ASP A 15 -11.28 -10.24 21.69
CA ASP A 15 -11.50 -11.68 21.92
C ASP A 15 -12.18 -11.85 23.28
N PRO A 16 -13.47 -12.22 23.33
CA PRO A 16 -14.22 -12.28 24.59
C PRO A 16 -13.75 -13.39 25.53
N GLY A 17 -12.89 -14.30 25.07
CA GLY A 17 -12.32 -15.39 25.88
C GLY A 17 -10.95 -15.10 26.48
N ARG A 18 -10.37 -13.91 26.24
CA ARG A 18 -8.99 -13.62 26.61
C ARG A 18 -8.87 -13.18 28.08
N PRO A 19 -7.96 -13.79 28.87
CA PRO A 19 -7.65 -13.29 30.21
C PRO A 19 -7.13 -11.85 30.13
N LEU A 20 -7.66 -10.97 30.97
CA LEU A 20 -7.34 -9.53 31.03
C LEU A 20 -5.89 -9.20 31.40
N THR A 21 -5.08 -10.21 31.74
CA THR A 21 -3.71 -10.09 32.28
C THR A 21 -2.61 -10.41 31.26
N LEU A 22 -2.95 -10.36 29.97
CA LEU A 22 -2.01 -10.64 28.89
C LEU A 22 -2.16 -9.55 27.84
N VAL A 23 -1.12 -8.72 27.67
CA VAL A 23 -1.05 -7.74 26.57
C VAL A 23 -1.09 -8.43 25.22
N ARG A 24 -1.83 -7.86 24.25
CA ARG A 24 -1.93 -8.42 22.90
C ARG A 24 -0.61 -8.21 22.16
N GLU A 25 0.25 -9.22 22.16
CA GLU A 25 1.50 -9.12 21.43
C GLU A 25 1.24 -9.14 19.92
N THR A 26 1.72 -8.11 19.23
CA THR A 26 1.46 -7.93 17.79
C THR A 26 2.67 -8.27 16.93
N VAL A 27 2.41 -8.92 15.80
CA VAL A 27 3.39 -9.12 14.72
C VAL A 27 2.96 -8.29 13.51
N PRO A 28 3.84 -7.44 12.95
CA PRO A 28 3.52 -6.67 11.75
C PRO A 28 3.06 -7.54 10.58
N GLU A 29 1.97 -7.13 9.93
CA GLU A 29 1.42 -7.79 8.76
C GLU A 29 1.25 -6.79 7.62
N ILE A 30 1.46 -7.25 6.39
CA ILE A 30 1.38 -6.42 5.19
C ILE A 30 0.54 -7.14 4.15
N PHE A 31 -0.50 -6.47 3.68
CA PHE A 31 -1.43 -7.00 2.69
C PHE A 31 -1.40 -6.11 1.45
N LEU A 32 -1.18 -6.71 0.27
CA LEU A 32 -1.30 -6.02 -1.00
C LEU A 32 -2.77 -5.94 -1.41
N ILE A 33 -3.35 -4.74 -1.36
CA ILE A 33 -4.79 -4.52 -1.56
C ILE A 33 -5.13 -3.91 -2.93
N ALA A 34 -4.17 -3.29 -3.62
CA ALA A 34 -4.37 -2.79 -4.98
C ALA A 34 -3.10 -2.92 -5.82
N ARG A 35 -3.27 -3.26 -7.10
CA ARG A 35 -2.23 -3.33 -8.12
C ARG A 35 -2.67 -2.51 -9.35
N PRO A 36 -1.74 -2.04 -10.19
CA PRO A 36 -2.09 -1.43 -11.46
C PRO A 36 -2.95 -2.38 -12.32
N ALA A 37 -3.92 -1.80 -13.03
CA ALA A 37 -4.69 -2.48 -14.07
C ALA A 37 -4.55 -1.68 -15.37
N VAL A 38 -4.46 -2.39 -16.49
CA VAL A 38 -4.30 -1.79 -17.82
C VAL A 38 -5.52 -2.12 -18.66
N ASP A 39 -6.16 -1.11 -19.22
CA ASP A 39 -7.13 -1.29 -20.30
C ASP A 39 -6.40 -1.53 -21.62
N LEU A 40 -6.35 -2.80 -22.02
CA LEU A 40 -5.68 -3.22 -23.26
C LEU A 40 -6.38 -2.71 -24.52
N ALA A 41 -7.70 -2.48 -24.49
CA ALA A 41 -8.42 -1.97 -25.65
C ALA A 41 -8.03 -0.50 -25.90
N GLY A 42 -8.02 0.32 -24.84
CA GLY A 42 -7.55 1.70 -24.89
C GLY A 42 -6.09 1.81 -25.33
N MET A 43 -5.21 0.98 -24.74
CA MET A 43 -3.79 0.94 -25.13
C MET A 43 -3.61 0.56 -26.60
N ARG A 44 -4.33 -0.46 -27.08
CA ARG A 44 -4.28 -0.89 -28.48
C ARG A 44 -4.77 0.21 -29.43
N GLY A 45 -5.90 0.85 -29.14
CA GLY A 45 -6.42 1.93 -29.99
C GLY A 45 -5.47 3.12 -30.13
N TYR A 46 -4.76 3.49 -29.07
CA TYR A 46 -3.69 4.49 -29.18
C TYR A 46 -2.54 3.99 -30.04
N LEU A 47 -2.07 2.76 -29.83
CA LEU A 47 -0.94 2.20 -30.56
C LEU A 47 -1.22 2.04 -32.06
N GLU A 48 -2.45 1.68 -32.45
CA GLU A 48 -2.88 1.65 -33.85
C GLU A 48 -2.75 3.04 -34.50
N THR A 49 -3.10 4.10 -33.75
CA THR A 49 -2.99 5.49 -34.23
C THR A 49 -1.53 5.90 -34.48
N VAL A 50 -0.58 5.37 -33.70
CA VAL A 50 0.85 5.73 -33.80
C VAL A 50 1.72 4.68 -34.48
N GLY A 51 1.15 3.57 -34.96
CA GLY A 51 1.86 2.47 -35.63
C GLY A 51 2.65 1.55 -34.69
N GLY A 52 2.34 1.53 -33.39
CA GLY A 52 3.05 0.76 -32.36
C GLY A 52 2.40 -0.58 -31.97
N GLN A 53 1.36 -1.03 -32.68
CA GLN A 53 0.57 -2.21 -32.31
C GLN A 53 1.38 -3.52 -32.27
N GLY A 54 2.36 -3.67 -33.17
CA GLY A 54 3.21 -4.86 -33.23
C GLY A 54 4.04 -5.07 -31.95
N TRP A 55 4.41 -4.00 -31.25
CA TRP A 55 5.05 -4.10 -29.95
C TRP A 55 4.13 -4.72 -28.91
N LEU A 56 2.88 -4.28 -28.83
CA LEU A 56 1.93 -4.80 -27.83
C LEU A 56 1.63 -6.28 -28.09
N GLU A 57 1.45 -6.67 -29.35
CA GLU A 57 1.26 -8.06 -29.74
C GLU A 57 2.42 -8.95 -29.28
N ARG A 58 3.67 -8.57 -29.59
CA ARG A 58 4.86 -9.30 -29.11
C ARG A 58 4.94 -9.31 -27.59
N ARG A 59 4.71 -8.17 -26.94
CA ARG A 59 4.81 -8.03 -25.49
C ARG A 59 3.82 -8.91 -24.73
N LEU A 60 2.64 -9.15 -25.31
CA LEU A 60 1.62 -10.05 -24.76
C LEU A 60 1.86 -11.52 -25.13
N ALA A 61 2.45 -11.80 -26.29
CA ALA A 61 2.78 -13.16 -26.73
C ALA A 61 3.98 -13.77 -25.98
N ASP A 62 5.00 -12.95 -25.67
CA ASP A 62 6.24 -13.37 -24.99
C ASP A 62 6.04 -13.62 -23.47
N ALA A 63 4.83 -13.42 -22.95
CA ALA A 63 4.56 -13.60 -21.53
C ALA A 63 4.42 -15.09 -21.19
N GLU A 64 5.40 -15.64 -20.47
CA GLU A 64 5.26 -16.93 -19.78
C GLU A 64 4.26 -16.78 -18.61
N GLY A 65 2.97 -16.77 -18.93
CA GLY A 65 1.87 -16.55 -17.99
C GLY A 65 1.23 -15.16 -18.10
N PRO A 66 0.37 -14.77 -17.13
CA PRO A 66 -0.28 -13.46 -17.15
C PRO A 66 0.79 -12.35 -17.06
N PHE A 67 0.74 -11.39 -17.99
CA PHE A 67 1.65 -10.24 -18.00
C PHE A 67 1.47 -9.40 -16.72
N ASN A 68 2.54 -8.72 -16.27
CA ASN A 68 2.46 -7.76 -15.17
C ASN A 68 1.97 -6.40 -15.67
N PRO A 69 0.78 -5.90 -15.25
CA PRO A 69 0.24 -4.65 -15.76
C PRO A 69 1.09 -3.42 -15.40
N GLY A 70 1.75 -3.42 -14.24
CA GLY A 70 2.63 -2.33 -13.82
C GLY A 70 3.86 -2.23 -14.73
N GLU A 71 4.51 -3.36 -15.02
CA GLU A 71 5.64 -3.39 -15.95
C GLU A 71 5.23 -2.96 -17.37
N LEU A 72 4.09 -3.46 -17.85
CA LEU A 72 3.55 -3.09 -19.16
C LEU A 72 3.29 -1.58 -19.25
N LEU A 73 2.67 -1.02 -18.21
CA LEU A 73 2.34 0.41 -18.14
C LEU A 73 3.61 1.28 -18.10
N VAL A 74 4.62 0.89 -17.32
CA VAL A 74 5.92 1.59 -17.25
C VAL A 74 6.65 1.54 -18.58
N GLU A 75 6.69 0.37 -19.24
CA GLU A 75 7.32 0.23 -20.55
C GLU A 75 6.59 1.06 -21.62
N PHE A 76 5.26 1.03 -21.62
CA PHE A 76 4.43 1.86 -22.50
C PHE A 76 4.73 3.35 -22.30
N ALA A 77 4.76 3.83 -21.06
CA ALA A 77 5.07 5.22 -20.74
C ALA A 77 6.48 5.62 -21.20
N GLY A 78 7.49 4.79 -20.92
CA GLY A 78 8.87 5.03 -21.37
C GLY A 78 9.01 5.09 -22.88
N ARG A 79 8.31 4.21 -23.62
CA ARG A 79 8.34 4.20 -25.09
C ARG A 79 7.61 5.40 -25.68
N THR A 80 6.58 5.91 -24.99
CA THR A 80 5.84 7.11 -25.40
C THR A 80 6.75 8.31 -25.58
N CYS A 81 7.70 8.53 -24.67
CA CYS A 81 8.62 9.68 -24.70
C CYS A 81 9.47 9.76 -25.98
N TYR A 82 9.76 8.62 -26.61
CA TYR A 82 10.63 8.54 -27.79
C TYR A 82 9.94 7.93 -29.01
N ARG A 83 8.65 7.63 -28.92
CA ARG A 83 7.90 6.81 -29.89
C ARG A 83 8.66 5.53 -30.29
N SER A 84 9.23 4.84 -29.30
CA SER A 84 10.19 3.75 -29.52
C SER A 84 9.56 2.36 -29.45
N TRP A 85 8.32 2.19 -29.90
CA TRP A 85 7.66 0.88 -29.96
C TRP A 85 8.18 0.02 -31.11
N GLU A 86 8.36 0.62 -32.28
CA GLU A 86 8.90 -0.01 -33.49
C GLU A 86 10.01 0.86 -34.09
N PRO A 87 11.01 0.28 -34.79
CA PRO A 87 11.95 1.05 -35.59
C PRO A 87 11.21 1.89 -36.65
N GLY A 88 11.70 3.10 -36.91
CA GLY A 88 11.14 3.97 -37.96
C GLY A 88 9.97 4.87 -37.53
N LEU A 89 9.34 4.64 -36.38
CA LEU A 89 8.32 5.56 -35.82
C LEU A 89 8.90 6.90 -35.34
N ASN A 90 10.19 6.90 -35.04
CA ASN A 90 10.97 8.09 -34.74
C ASN A 90 12.26 8.02 -35.56
N PRO A 91 12.55 8.99 -36.45
CA PRO A 91 13.78 9.00 -37.26
C PRO A 91 15.07 8.96 -36.43
N ASN A 92 15.03 9.42 -35.17
CA ASN A 92 16.16 9.39 -34.24
C ASN A 92 16.34 8.04 -33.53
N VAL A 93 15.41 7.08 -33.70
CA VAL A 93 15.45 5.76 -33.08
C VAL A 93 15.69 4.70 -34.15
N THR A 94 16.93 4.24 -34.25
CA THR A 94 17.37 3.25 -35.24
C THR A 94 17.27 1.81 -34.74
N ARG A 95 17.18 1.61 -33.43
CA ARG A 95 17.03 0.29 -32.78
C ARG A 95 16.11 0.41 -31.58
N VAL A 96 15.26 -0.60 -31.38
CA VAL A 96 14.43 -0.75 -30.19
C VAL A 96 14.83 -2.02 -29.45
N ARG A 97 14.80 -1.96 -28.12
CA ARG A 97 15.03 -3.14 -27.28
C ARG A 97 13.76 -3.99 -27.26
N THR A 98 13.89 -5.29 -27.41
CA THR A 98 12.76 -6.24 -27.41
C THR A 98 12.58 -6.96 -26.09
N ASP A 99 13.66 -7.21 -25.33
CA ASP A 99 13.60 -7.77 -23.97
C ASP A 99 12.98 -6.77 -22.97
N PRO A 100 11.80 -7.06 -22.39
CA PRO A 100 11.14 -6.18 -21.42
C PRO A 100 11.96 -5.97 -20.14
N ARG A 101 12.62 -7.01 -19.62
CA ARG A 101 13.43 -6.91 -18.40
C ARG A 101 14.67 -6.05 -18.66
N GLY A 102 15.29 -6.22 -19.82
CA GLY A 102 16.38 -5.36 -20.29
C GLY A 102 15.94 -3.90 -20.45
N TYR A 103 14.70 -3.66 -20.90
CA TYR A 103 14.14 -2.32 -21.03
C TYR A 103 13.99 -1.65 -19.66
N LEU A 104 13.33 -2.31 -18.70
CA LEU A 104 13.16 -1.78 -17.34
C LEU A 104 14.49 -1.56 -16.61
N ARG A 105 15.46 -2.48 -16.76
CA ARG A 105 16.83 -2.27 -16.23
C ARG A 105 17.50 -1.04 -16.83
N ASN A 106 17.26 -0.76 -18.11
CA ASN A 106 17.81 0.43 -18.75
C ASN A 106 17.15 1.72 -18.20
N ILE A 107 15.84 1.73 -17.94
CA ILE A 107 15.16 2.86 -17.29
C ILE A 107 15.86 3.21 -15.96
N LEU A 108 16.09 2.20 -15.12
CA LEU A 108 16.76 2.37 -13.83
C LEU A 108 18.21 2.87 -14.00
N LYS A 109 18.98 2.26 -14.91
CA LYS A 109 20.36 2.67 -15.18
C LYS A 109 20.47 4.11 -15.69
N SER A 110 19.50 4.54 -16.50
CA SER A 110 19.43 5.90 -17.04
C SER A 110 18.80 6.91 -16.08
N ALA A 111 18.36 6.49 -14.89
CA ALA A 111 17.68 7.34 -13.91
C ALA A 111 16.43 8.06 -14.47
N HIS A 112 15.72 7.43 -15.41
CA HIS A 112 14.46 7.96 -15.95
C HIS A 112 13.29 7.65 -15.00
N GLY A 113 13.35 8.17 -13.76
CA GLY A 113 12.45 7.79 -12.67
C GLY A 113 10.97 8.13 -12.89
N SER A 114 10.68 9.21 -13.64
CA SER A 114 9.30 9.69 -13.84
C SER A 114 8.37 8.65 -14.48
N VAL A 115 8.89 7.77 -15.33
CA VAL A 115 8.07 6.72 -15.97
C VAL A 115 7.65 5.62 -14.98
N LEU A 116 8.36 5.48 -13.86
CA LEU A 116 8.03 4.52 -12.80
C LEU A 116 6.81 4.98 -11.99
N GLU A 117 6.53 6.28 -11.98
CA GLU A 117 5.42 6.88 -11.23
C GLU A 117 4.04 6.51 -11.81
N HIS A 118 4.00 5.99 -13.04
CA HIS A 118 2.75 5.51 -13.65
C HIS A 118 2.20 4.23 -13.00
N ALA A 119 3.01 3.47 -12.28
CA ALA A 119 2.57 2.24 -11.61
C ALA A 119 2.44 2.46 -10.09
N SER A 120 1.21 2.47 -9.58
CA SER A 120 0.92 2.60 -8.15
C SER A 120 0.41 1.30 -7.53
N TYR A 121 0.85 1.02 -6.31
CA TYR A 121 0.40 -0.12 -5.50
C TYR A 121 -0.10 0.39 -4.16
N SER A 122 -1.08 -0.30 -3.58
CA SER A 122 -1.59 0.04 -2.24
C SER A 122 -1.48 -1.15 -1.31
N PHE A 123 -1.00 -0.88 -0.10
CA PHE A 123 -0.81 -1.88 0.94
C PHE A 123 -1.60 -1.50 2.19
N ALA A 124 -2.23 -2.48 2.83
CA ALA A 124 -2.74 -2.35 4.18
C ALA A 124 -1.68 -2.91 5.14
N LEU A 125 -1.20 -2.05 6.04
CA LEU A 125 -0.26 -2.42 7.09
C LEU A 125 -1.06 -2.60 8.37
N HIS A 126 -1.01 -3.79 8.96
CA HIS A 126 -1.70 -4.12 10.21
C HIS A 126 -0.69 -4.48 11.29
N ASN A 127 -1.07 -4.30 12.57
CA ASN A 127 -0.23 -4.66 13.70
C ASN A 127 1.19 -4.01 13.69
N VAL A 128 1.28 -2.81 13.08
CA VAL A 128 2.49 -1.98 13.07
C VAL A 128 2.44 -0.93 14.19
N SER A 129 3.60 -0.60 14.75
CA SER A 129 3.65 0.38 15.85
C SER A 129 3.35 1.80 15.37
N ARG A 130 2.80 2.64 16.26
CA ARG A 130 2.59 4.07 15.97
C ARG A 130 3.90 4.78 15.63
N VAL A 131 5.01 4.38 16.26
CA VAL A 131 6.37 4.87 15.92
C VAL A 131 6.71 4.56 14.47
N ALA A 132 6.52 3.30 14.02
CA ALA A 132 6.78 2.93 12.64
C ALA A 132 5.91 3.74 11.67
N THR A 133 4.62 3.91 11.97
CA THR A 133 3.73 4.72 11.13
C THR A 133 4.13 6.20 11.08
N HIS A 134 4.72 6.73 12.14
CA HIS A 134 5.19 8.11 12.21
C HIS A 134 6.44 8.36 11.36
N GLU A 135 7.31 7.35 11.21
CA GLU A 135 8.43 7.38 10.25
C GLU A 135 7.95 7.18 8.81
N ILE A 136 7.04 6.23 8.57
CA ILE A 136 6.53 5.91 7.23
C ILE A 136 5.89 7.13 6.57
N VAL A 137 5.09 7.92 7.30
CA VAL A 137 4.39 9.09 6.73
C VAL A 137 5.32 10.24 6.33
N ARG A 138 6.62 10.15 6.65
CA ARG A 138 7.61 11.14 6.20
C ARG A 138 7.95 10.98 4.71
N HIS A 139 7.64 9.84 4.11
CA HIS A 139 7.88 9.55 2.69
C HIS A 139 6.81 10.17 1.78
N ARG A 140 6.86 11.49 1.60
CA ARG A 140 5.79 12.25 0.90
C ARG A 140 5.61 11.94 -0.59
N ALA A 141 6.71 11.77 -1.34
CA ALA A 141 6.64 11.67 -2.80
C ALA A 141 6.02 10.34 -3.23
N GLY A 142 4.95 10.40 -4.04
CA GLY A 142 4.29 9.21 -4.58
C GLY A 142 3.51 8.37 -3.57
N ALA A 143 3.30 8.85 -2.35
CA ALA A 143 2.59 8.13 -1.31
C ALA A 143 1.35 8.88 -0.83
N ALA A 144 0.29 8.11 -0.54
CA ALA A 144 -0.92 8.58 0.11
C ALA A 144 -1.22 7.68 1.29
N TYR A 145 -1.68 8.26 2.40
CA TYR A 145 -1.85 7.55 3.66
C TYR A 145 -3.27 7.69 4.19
N SER A 146 -3.82 6.58 4.66
CA SER A 146 -4.98 6.54 5.54
C SER A 146 -4.57 5.75 6.77
N GLN A 147 -4.73 6.34 7.95
CA GLN A 147 -4.34 5.71 9.21
C GLN A 147 -5.54 5.65 10.14
N GLU A 148 -5.62 4.56 10.90
CA GLU A 148 -6.62 4.42 11.95
C GLU A 148 -6.52 5.61 12.90
N SER A 149 -7.63 6.31 13.09
CA SER A 149 -7.68 7.54 13.86
C SER A 149 -7.95 7.22 15.33
N LEU A 150 -6.96 7.48 16.19
CA LEU A 150 -7.12 7.37 17.65
C LEU A 150 -8.03 8.45 18.26
N ARG A 151 -8.54 9.37 17.44
CA ARG A 151 -9.60 10.31 17.84
C ARG A 151 -10.99 9.68 17.78
N TYR A 152 -11.14 8.59 17.01
CA TYR A 152 -12.43 7.96 16.73
C TYR A 152 -12.45 6.48 17.15
N VAL A 153 -11.35 5.76 16.97
CA VAL A 153 -11.23 4.34 17.37
C VAL A 153 -10.76 4.26 18.81
N ARG A 154 -11.57 3.60 19.65
CA ARG A 154 -11.26 3.40 21.07
C ARG A 154 -10.17 2.35 21.25
N LEU A 155 -9.21 2.65 22.12
CA LEU A 155 -8.06 1.81 22.43
C LEU A 155 -8.34 0.91 23.65
N VAL A 156 -9.34 0.04 23.54
CA VAL A 156 -9.74 -0.88 24.62
C VAL A 156 -9.03 -2.25 24.56
N ASP A 157 -8.40 -2.57 23.43
CA ASP A 157 -7.47 -3.70 23.21
C ASP A 157 -6.27 -3.14 22.44
N ILE A 158 -5.20 -2.81 23.16
CA ILE A 158 -4.01 -2.20 22.60
C ILE A 158 -3.05 -3.31 22.20
N GLY A 159 -3.00 -3.57 20.88
CA GLY A 159 -1.93 -4.32 20.27
C GLY A 159 -0.57 -3.66 20.55
N PHE A 160 0.35 -4.39 21.21
CA PHE A 160 1.66 -3.87 21.57
C PHE A 160 2.77 -4.86 21.24
N ARG A 161 3.94 -4.35 20.87
CA ARG A 161 5.15 -5.15 20.69
C ARG A 161 6.26 -4.55 21.52
N VAL A 162 6.80 -5.32 22.46
CA VAL A 162 7.93 -4.89 23.26
C VAL A 162 9.16 -4.77 22.35
N PRO A 163 9.78 -3.58 22.23
CA PRO A 163 11.01 -3.43 21.48
C PRO A 163 12.13 -4.29 22.09
N PRO A 164 13.03 -4.91 21.30
CA PRO A 164 14.11 -5.73 21.83
C PRO A 164 14.97 -5.04 22.89
N ALA A 165 15.15 -3.73 22.79
CA ALA A 165 15.90 -2.93 23.76
C ALA A 165 15.21 -2.81 25.14
N LEU A 166 13.89 -3.00 25.19
CA LEU A 166 13.08 -2.94 26.41
C LEU A 166 12.72 -4.33 26.95
N GLU A 167 13.24 -5.40 26.34
CA GLU A 167 12.98 -6.78 26.75
C GLU A 167 13.27 -7.03 28.26
N PRO A 168 14.36 -6.51 28.86
CA PRO A 168 14.60 -6.66 30.29
C PRO A 168 13.53 -5.97 31.17
N LEU A 169 12.78 -5.03 30.61
CA LEU A 169 11.70 -4.28 31.25
C LEU A 169 10.32 -4.68 30.72
N ARG A 170 10.20 -5.85 30.06
CA ARG A 170 8.94 -6.33 29.45
C ARG A 170 7.76 -6.22 30.39
N GLN A 171 7.89 -6.70 31.62
CA GLN A 171 6.80 -6.69 32.59
C GLN A 171 6.29 -5.27 32.88
N GLN A 172 7.19 -4.31 33.04
CA GLN A 172 6.82 -2.91 33.25
C GLN A 172 6.13 -2.32 32.02
N CYS A 173 6.59 -2.68 30.81
CA CYS A 173 5.93 -2.26 29.57
C CYS A 173 4.50 -2.81 29.47
N VAL A 174 4.33 -4.09 29.80
CA VAL A 174 3.03 -4.79 29.78
C VAL A 174 2.06 -4.12 30.76
N GLU A 175 2.48 -3.89 32.01
CA GLU A 175 1.66 -3.23 33.04
C GLU A 175 1.24 -1.81 32.64
N LEU A 176 2.12 -1.06 31.96
CA LEU A 176 1.78 0.28 31.46
C LEU A 176 0.69 0.23 30.39
N VAL A 177 0.75 -0.75 29.48
CA VAL A 177 -0.27 -0.92 28.43
C VAL A 177 -1.61 -1.33 29.06
N GLU A 178 -1.60 -2.28 29.99
CA GLU A 178 -2.82 -2.71 30.70
C GLU A 178 -3.50 -1.53 31.42
N ARG A 179 -2.72 -0.71 32.14
CA ARG A 179 -3.24 0.51 32.81
C ARG A 179 -3.86 1.50 31.83
N LEU A 180 -3.31 1.64 30.62
CA LEU A 180 -3.89 2.51 29.59
C LEU A 180 -5.23 1.98 29.11
N GLU A 181 -5.35 0.66 28.88
CA GLU A 181 -6.61 0.05 28.48
C GLU A 181 -7.68 0.15 29.58
N GLU A 182 -7.32 -0.11 30.84
CA GLU A 182 -8.20 0.05 32.00
C GLU A 182 -8.72 1.48 32.13
N PHE A 183 -7.84 2.47 31.95
CA PHE A 183 -8.22 3.87 31.93
C PHE A 183 -9.23 4.16 30.79
N GLN A 184 -8.98 3.67 29.57
CA GLN A 184 -9.90 3.89 28.44
C GLN A 184 -11.29 3.30 28.71
N ARG A 185 -11.37 2.09 29.27
CA ARG A 185 -12.63 1.43 29.63
C ARG A 185 -13.37 2.22 30.72
N SER A 186 -12.70 2.51 31.83
CA SER A 186 -13.30 3.25 32.95
C SER A 186 -13.74 4.66 32.57
N ALA A 187 -12.98 5.37 31.74
CA ALA A 187 -13.36 6.69 31.25
C ALA A 187 -14.61 6.63 30.37
N ALA A 188 -14.73 5.61 29.50
CA ALA A 188 -15.91 5.42 28.67
C ALA A 188 -17.17 5.14 29.50
N GLU A 189 -17.05 4.33 30.56
CA GLU A 189 -18.14 4.05 31.51
C GLU A 189 -18.56 5.32 32.28
N GLN A 190 -17.61 6.07 32.84
CA GLN A 190 -17.89 7.29 33.61
C GLN A 190 -18.55 8.38 32.76
N LEU A 191 -18.12 8.50 31.51
CA LEU A 191 -18.67 9.46 30.56
C LEU A 191 -19.94 8.94 29.85
N GLN A 192 -20.38 7.71 30.16
CA GLN A 192 -21.58 7.09 29.59
C GLN A 192 -21.56 7.07 28.05
N LEU A 193 -20.39 6.86 27.44
CA LEU A 193 -20.22 6.95 25.99
C LEU A 193 -20.96 5.84 25.21
N ASP A 194 -21.35 4.76 25.89
CA ASP A 194 -22.09 3.63 25.33
C ASP A 194 -23.55 3.55 25.82
N ALA A 195 -24.03 4.55 26.57
CA ALA A 195 -25.43 4.64 26.94
C ALA A 195 -26.24 5.16 25.73
N ASP A 196 -27.34 4.47 25.42
CA ASP A 196 -28.22 4.79 24.28
C ASP A 196 -29.01 6.10 24.49
#